data_AF-A0A809R3J8-F1
#
_entry.id   AF-A0A809R3J8-F1
#
_cell.length_a   1.000
_cell.length_b   1.000
_cell.length_c   1.000
_cell.angle_alpha   90.00
_cell.angle_beta   90.00
_cell.angle_gamma   90.00
#
_symmetry.space_group_name_H-M   'P 1'
#
loop_
_entity.id
_entity.type
_entity.pdbx_description
1 polymer ?
#
loop_
_entity_poly.entity_id
_entity_poly.type
_entity_poly.pdbx_seq_one_letter_code
_entity_poly.pdbx_strand_id
1 'polypeptide(L)'
;MNAQAKPNLLVAVLAGIALAAMVAAYFAPIWWVSLTAPNYPKDAFPDGIRIHFHFDGVYNGCKAAGKGSRMAEEIIQKDLSHEDERYNPILDKGKAHDKGAQGLDCVHEMNTINHYVGMFPIATGAPVEKPLAKFFFAFFATMMLAFAVTRKKLRLVVLGAGFAATAAWMIVDQYVLGHLAAHVEEYVREAGTFFKEPERIKAWGDNVTLVSHVVIAGLIVVMGVVIAGVAKIRGFQLLLALVPALLPVYFVITYAAWLWFFGHNLHPWGAFTVKPFMPTVFGEGKVAQFSTYSYPYWGYALLLLLFAALMLALLIRRKQLREGAVE
;
A
#
# COMPACT_ATOMS: atom_id res chain seq x y z
N MET A 1 15.50 39.79 -19.40
CA MET A 1 15.16 38.42 -18.97
C MET A 1 14.36 38.50 -17.68
N ASN A 2 13.19 37.89 -17.62
CA ASN A 2 12.28 37.99 -16.47
C ASN A 2 12.92 37.28 -15.25
N ALA A 3 13.31 38.04 -14.21
CA ALA A 3 14.09 37.53 -13.06
C ALA A 3 13.40 36.35 -12.33
N GLN A 4 12.09 36.22 -12.49
CA GLN A 4 11.26 35.18 -11.88
C GLN A 4 11.04 33.94 -12.75
N ALA A 5 11.47 33.94 -14.02
CA ALA A 5 11.26 32.82 -14.93
C ALA A 5 12.05 31.57 -14.51
N LYS A 6 13.32 31.72 -14.09
CA LYS A 6 14.16 30.59 -13.66
C LYS A 6 13.65 29.92 -12.36
N PRO A 7 13.32 30.67 -11.29
CA PRO A 7 12.75 30.06 -10.08
C PRO A 7 11.41 29.37 -10.30
N ASN A 8 10.54 29.92 -11.16
CA ASN A 8 9.25 29.29 -11.49
C ASN A 8 9.41 27.98 -12.26
N LEU A 9 10.34 27.96 -13.24
CA LEU A 9 10.68 26.72 -13.95
C LEU A 9 11.23 25.67 -12.98
N LEU A 10 12.11 26.06 -12.05
CA LEU A 10 12.67 25.15 -11.07
C LEU A 10 11.59 24.53 -10.17
N VAL A 11 10.63 25.32 -9.68
CA VAL A 11 9.49 24.79 -8.91
C VAL A 11 8.66 23.80 -9.73
N ALA A 12 8.39 24.11 -10.99
CA ALA A 12 7.63 23.22 -11.87
C ALA A 12 8.38 21.90 -12.15
N VAL A 13 9.70 21.96 -12.38
CA VAL A 13 10.54 20.77 -12.58
C VAL A 13 10.57 19.89 -11.33
N LEU A 14 10.79 20.48 -10.15
CA LEU A 14 10.79 19.74 -8.88
C LEU A 14 9.43 19.10 -8.60
N ALA A 15 8.33 19.83 -8.84
CA ALA A 15 6.97 19.27 -8.73
C ALA A 15 6.72 18.13 -9.74
N GLY A 16 7.25 18.24 -10.95
CA GLY A 16 7.19 17.20 -11.98
C GLY A 16 7.98 15.94 -11.60
N ILE A 17 9.21 16.09 -11.07
CA ILE A 17 10.01 14.97 -10.54
C ILE A 17 9.26 14.28 -9.40
N ALA A 18 8.72 15.05 -8.47
CA ALA A 18 7.94 14.51 -7.36
C ALA A 18 6.71 13.76 -7.85
N LEU A 19 6.00 14.27 -8.87
CA LEU A 19 4.81 13.64 -9.42
C LEU A 19 5.16 12.31 -10.09
N ALA A 20 6.22 12.28 -10.88
CA ALA A 20 6.73 11.05 -11.51
C ALA A 20 7.16 10.02 -10.46
N ALA A 21 7.86 10.46 -9.40
CA ALA A 21 8.26 9.60 -8.29
C ALA A 21 7.04 9.04 -7.55
N MET A 22 6.00 9.86 -7.31
CA MET A 22 4.76 9.42 -6.68
C MET A 22 4.05 8.35 -7.50
N VAL A 23 3.87 8.59 -8.81
CA VAL A 23 3.21 7.66 -9.71
C VAL A 23 4.00 6.35 -9.79
N ALA A 24 5.33 6.41 -9.90
CA ALA A 24 6.17 5.23 -9.89
C ALA A 24 6.09 4.47 -8.54
N ALA A 25 6.02 5.18 -7.42
CA ALA A 25 5.90 4.58 -6.09
C ALA A 25 4.59 3.80 -5.90
N TYR A 26 3.50 4.24 -6.54
CA TYR A 26 2.21 3.53 -6.49
C TYR A 26 2.31 2.09 -7.01
N PHE A 27 3.05 1.89 -8.10
CA PHE A 27 3.22 0.59 -8.76
C PHE A 27 4.43 -0.21 -8.24
N ALA A 28 5.23 0.37 -7.36
CA ALA A 28 6.45 -0.26 -6.86
C ALA A 28 6.25 -0.83 -5.45
N PRO A 29 6.91 -1.97 -5.13
CA PRO A 29 6.97 -2.48 -3.76
C PRO A 29 7.60 -1.43 -2.84
N ILE A 30 6.88 -1.05 -1.78
CA ILE A 30 7.26 0.04 -0.88
C ILE A 30 8.10 -0.50 0.27
N TRP A 31 7.67 -1.62 0.84
CA TRP A 31 8.28 -2.26 2.00
C TRP A 31 8.27 -3.76 1.79
N TRP A 32 9.26 -4.47 2.31
CA TRP A 32 9.26 -5.92 2.30
C TRP A 32 9.39 -6.45 3.72
N VAL A 33 8.74 -7.59 3.95
CA VAL A 33 8.88 -8.37 5.18
C VAL A 33 9.26 -9.79 4.80
N SER A 34 10.17 -10.39 5.55
CA SER A 34 10.52 -11.80 5.42
C SER A 34 10.55 -12.48 6.78
N LEU A 35 10.02 -13.71 6.81
CA LEU A 35 10.15 -14.61 7.95
C LEU A 35 11.10 -15.76 7.62
N THR A 36 11.98 -16.09 8.56
CA THR A 36 12.83 -17.28 8.49
C THR A 36 12.65 -18.11 9.75
N ALA A 37 12.69 -19.44 9.62
CA ALA A 37 12.63 -20.35 10.75
C ALA A 37 13.33 -21.67 10.39
N PRO A 38 13.71 -22.51 11.38
CA PRO A 38 14.35 -23.80 11.11
C PRO A 38 13.54 -24.73 10.18
N ASN A 39 12.21 -24.63 10.22
CA ASN A 39 11.30 -25.44 9.41
C ASN A 39 11.16 -24.94 7.96
N TYR A 40 11.72 -23.77 7.62
CA TYR A 40 11.69 -23.17 6.29
C TYR A 40 13.13 -23.10 5.76
N PRO A 41 13.60 -24.17 5.07
CA PRO A 41 15.00 -24.29 4.72
C PRO A 41 15.40 -23.36 3.57
N LYS A 42 16.66 -22.92 3.54
CA LYS A 42 17.16 -21.89 2.59
C LYS A 42 17.21 -22.35 1.13
N ASP A 43 17.21 -23.64 0.85
CA ASP A 43 17.14 -24.17 -0.50
C ASP A 43 15.73 -24.00 -1.12
N ALA A 44 14.69 -23.99 -0.27
CA ALA A 44 13.31 -23.68 -0.66
C ALA A 44 13.01 -22.18 -0.55
N PHE A 45 13.36 -21.57 0.59
CA PHE A 45 13.10 -20.16 0.91
C PHE A 45 14.42 -19.40 1.11
N PRO A 46 15.19 -19.12 0.04
CA PRO A 46 16.51 -18.48 0.16
C PRO A 46 16.44 -17.08 0.76
N ASP A 47 15.34 -16.38 0.49
CA ASP A 47 15.02 -15.04 0.96
C ASP A 47 14.09 -15.06 2.19
N GLY A 48 13.79 -16.25 2.74
CA GLY A 48 12.69 -16.50 3.68
C GLY A 48 11.31 -16.41 3.04
N ILE A 49 10.26 -16.46 3.86
CA ILE A 49 8.87 -16.24 3.44
C ILE A 49 8.69 -14.75 3.24
N ARG A 50 9.01 -14.27 2.04
CA ARG A 50 9.02 -12.85 1.71
C ARG A 50 7.70 -12.40 1.09
N ILE A 51 7.18 -11.29 1.61
CA ILE A 51 6.04 -10.55 1.05
C ILE A 51 6.45 -9.11 0.76
N HIS A 52 5.75 -8.49 -0.19
CA HIS A 52 5.90 -7.09 -0.56
C HIS A 52 4.63 -6.30 -0.27
N PHE A 53 4.76 -5.20 0.47
CA PHE A 53 3.70 -4.23 0.67
C PHE A 53 3.72 -3.20 -0.45
N HIS A 54 2.56 -3.01 -1.07
CA HIS A 54 2.26 -1.97 -2.04
C HIS A 54 1.13 -1.08 -1.50
N PHE A 55 0.84 0.03 -2.19
CA PHE A 55 -0.24 0.93 -1.78
C PHE A 55 -1.62 0.31 -1.98
N ASP A 56 -1.75 -0.66 -2.87
CA ASP A 56 -2.98 -1.32 -3.27
C ASP A 56 -3.11 -2.76 -2.71
N GLY A 57 -2.04 -3.34 -2.15
CA GLY A 57 -2.06 -4.76 -1.80
C GLY A 57 -0.82 -5.29 -1.10
N VAL A 58 -0.88 -6.59 -0.81
CA VAL A 58 0.25 -7.40 -0.34
C VAL A 58 0.50 -8.47 -1.39
N TYR A 59 1.74 -8.56 -1.86
CA TYR A 59 2.11 -9.40 -3.00
C TYR A 59 3.21 -10.39 -2.64
N ASN A 60 3.26 -11.50 -3.38
CA ASN A 60 4.27 -12.52 -3.21
C ASN A 60 5.67 -11.96 -3.52
N GLY A 61 6.60 -12.14 -2.59
CA GLY A 61 8.01 -11.76 -2.73
C GLY A 61 8.96 -12.95 -2.82
N CYS A 62 8.43 -14.17 -2.84
CA CYS A 62 9.22 -15.37 -3.01
C CYS A 62 9.56 -15.62 -4.48
N LYS A 63 10.73 -16.21 -4.66
CA LYS A 63 11.23 -16.64 -5.96
C LYS A 63 11.09 -18.15 -6.03
N ALA A 64 10.87 -18.67 -7.24
CA ALA A 64 10.90 -20.11 -7.46
C ALA A 64 12.24 -20.69 -6.97
N ALA A 65 12.18 -21.86 -6.34
CA ALA A 65 13.38 -22.54 -5.87
C ALA A 65 14.31 -22.82 -7.06
N GLY A 66 15.61 -22.51 -6.91
CA GLY A 66 16.58 -22.64 -7.99
C GLY A 66 16.79 -24.09 -8.43
N LYS A 67 17.22 -24.30 -9.67
CA LYS A 67 17.59 -25.63 -10.19
C LYS A 67 18.61 -26.30 -9.25
N GLY A 68 18.25 -27.46 -8.69
CA GLY A 68 19.08 -28.24 -7.77
C GLY A 68 18.70 -28.15 -6.28
N SER A 69 17.63 -27.43 -5.91
CA SER A 69 17.05 -27.54 -4.55
C SER A 69 16.25 -28.83 -4.40
N ARG A 70 16.03 -29.27 -3.15
CA ARG A 70 15.19 -30.46 -2.86
C ARG A 70 13.76 -30.32 -3.38
N MET A 71 13.32 -29.07 -3.54
CA MET A 71 11.99 -28.66 -3.96
C MET A 71 11.94 -28.29 -5.45
N ALA A 72 13.06 -28.38 -6.17
CA ALA A 72 13.13 -28.02 -7.60
C ALA A 72 12.25 -28.91 -8.48
N GLU A 73 11.88 -30.09 -7.96
CA GLU A 73 10.99 -31.04 -8.62
C GLU A 73 9.58 -31.06 -7.99
N GLU A 74 9.31 -30.37 -6.87
CA GLU A 74 8.00 -30.44 -6.19
C GLU A 74 6.98 -29.41 -6.75
N ILE A 75 5.76 -29.86 -7.08
CA ILE A 75 4.62 -28.99 -7.43
C ILE A 75 3.95 -28.55 -6.11
N ILE A 76 4.42 -27.48 -5.50
CA ILE A 76 4.05 -27.20 -4.10
C ILE A 76 2.60 -26.70 -3.94
N GLN A 77 2.06 -25.96 -4.92
CA GLN A 77 0.77 -25.27 -4.75
C GLN A 77 -0.41 -25.87 -5.52
N LYS A 78 -0.16 -26.52 -6.67
CA LYS A 78 -1.21 -27.18 -7.47
C LYS A 78 -1.68 -28.51 -6.85
N ASP A 79 -0.82 -29.20 -6.09
CA ASP A 79 -1.13 -30.49 -5.46
C ASP A 79 -2.16 -30.40 -4.32
N LEU A 80 -2.49 -29.19 -3.84
CA LEU A 80 -3.53 -28.92 -2.84
C LEU A 80 -4.88 -28.53 -3.48
N SER A 81 -4.91 -28.20 -4.78
CA SER A 81 -6.14 -27.90 -5.49
C SER A 81 -6.83 -29.19 -5.94
N HIS A 82 -8.15 -29.29 -5.80
CA HIS A 82 -8.92 -30.44 -6.28
C HIS A 82 -9.19 -30.40 -7.80
N GLU A 83 -8.64 -29.40 -8.50
CA GLU A 83 -8.93 -29.12 -9.90
C GLU A 83 -7.92 -29.81 -10.84
N ASP A 84 -6.73 -30.16 -10.34
CA ASP A 84 -5.68 -30.81 -11.12
C ASP A 84 -5.46 -32.27 -10.67
N GLU A 85 -5.21 -33.17 -11.62
CA GLU A 85 -4.83 -34.56 -11.31
C GLU A 85 -3.44 -34.60 -10.65
N ARG A 86 -3.42 -35.02 -9.37
CA ARG A 86 -2.20 -35.24 -8.57
C ARG A 86 -1.25 -36.20 -9.28
N TYR A 87 0.04 -35.88 -9.30
CA TYR A 87 1.06 -36.71 -9.94
C TYR A 87 1.11 -38.11 -9.33
N ASN A 88 1.03 -39.16 -10.17
CA ASN A 88 1.11 -40.55 -9.72
C ASN A 88 2.48 -41.15 -10.04
N PRO A 89 3.32 -41.47 -9.03
CA PRO A 89 4.70 -41.93 -9.25
C PRO A 89 4.81 -43.32 -9.90
N ILE A 90 3.71 -44.06 -10.04
CA ILE A 90 3.66 -45.35 -10.74
C ILE A 90 3.19 -45.16 -12.19
N LEU A 91 2.18 -44.32 -12.40
CA LEU A 91 1.54 -44.14 -13.72
C LEU A 91 2.22 -43.05 -14.58
N ASP A 92 2.90 -42.08 -13.95
CA ASP A 92 3.44 -40.90 -14.62
C ASP A 92 4.99 -40.91 -14.74
N LYS A 93 5.64 -42.08 -14.62
CA LYS A 93 7.12 -42.26 -14.62
C LYS A 93 7.91 -41.61 -15.78
N GLY A 94 7.25 -41.18 -16.86
CA GLY A 94 7.86 -40.49 -18.00
C GLY A 94 7.34 -39.08 -18.27
N LYS A 95 6.45 -38.56 -17.42
CA LYS A 95 5.95 -37.19 -17.50
C LYS A 95 6.81 -36.28 -16.62
N ALA A 96 6.99 -35.04 -17.03
CA ALA A 96 7.69 -34.06 -16.22
C ALA A 96 6.95 -33.88 -14.87
N HIS A 97 7.64 -34.17 -13.76
CA HIS A 97 7.08 -34.11 -12.40
C HIS A 97 6.68 -32.68 -12.01
N ASP A 98 7.20 -31.67 -12.72
CA ASP A 98 7.04 -30.26 -12.40
C ASP A 98 5.77 -29.63 -12.96
N LYS A 99 4.95 -30.29 -13.81
CA LYS A 99 3.66 -29.82 -14.42
C LYS A 99 3.37 -28.28 -14.41
N GLY A 100 4.36 -27.44 -14.72
CA GLY A 100 4.23 -25.98 -14.60
C GLY A 100 4.20 -25.44 -13.15
N ALA A 101 5.14 -25.87 -12.31
CA ALA A 101 5.27 -25.51 -10.90
C ALA A 101 5.12 -24.00 -10.70
N GLN A 102 4.01 -23.60 -10.08
CA GLN A 102 3.78 -22.22 -9.69
C GLN A 102 4.76 -21.88 -8.56
N GLY A 103 5.41 -20.72 -8.65
CA GLY A 103 6.38 -20.30 -7.65
C GLY A 103 5.75 -20.23 -6.25
N LEU A 104 6.55 -20.52 -5.22
CA LEU A 104 6.15 -20.46 -3.81
C LEU A 104 5.29 -19.22 -3.51
N ASP A 105 4.06 -19.42 -3.07
CA ASP A 105 3.18 -18.33 -2.61
C ASP A 105 3.43 -18.02 -1.14
N CYS A 106 4.30 -17.06 -0.92
CA CYS A 106 4.64 -16.63 0.43
C CYS A 106 3.58 -15.76 1.08
N VAL A 107 2.56 -15.29 0.35
CA VAL A 107 1.40 -14.67 0.99
C VAL A 107 0.56 -15.74 1.67
N HIS A 108 0.33 -16.87 0.99
CA HIS A 108 -0.35 -18.02 1.59
C HIS A 108 0.41 -18.55 2.81
N GLU A 109 1.73 -18.79 2.71
CA GLU A 109 2.54 -19.26 3.83
C GLU A 109 2.54 -18.28 5.01
N MET A 110 2.64 -16.97 4.74
CA MET A 110 2.55 -15.94 5.78
C MET A 110 1.19 -15.98 6.49
N ASN A 111 0.10 -16.13 5.73
CA ASN A 111 -1.25 -16.23 6.28
C ASN A 111 -1.45 -17.50 7.11
N THR A 112 -0.88 -18.62 6.67
CA THR A 112 -0.86 -19.87 7.44
C THR A 112 -0.15 -19.65 8.77
N ILE A 113 1.06 -19.07 8.78
CA ILE A 113 1.79 -18.76 10.03
C ILE A 113 0.99 -17.81 10.92
N ASN A 114 0.42 -16.75 10.35
CA ASN A 114 -0.42 -15.79 11.07
C ASN A 114 -1.56 -16.52 11.78
N HIS A 115 -2.28 -17.40 11.09
CA HIS A 115 -3.34 -18.20 11.68
C HIS A 115 -2.85 -19.03 12.89
N TYR A 116 -1.69 -19.70 12.78
CA TYR A 116 -1.11 -20.49 13.86
C TYR A 116 -0.86 -19.66 15.14
N VAL A 117 -0.56 -18.38 15.02
CA VAL A 117 -0.33 -17.47 16.19
C VAL A 117 -1.55 -16.61 16.54
N GLY A 118 -2.70 -16.85 15.89
CA GLY A 118 -3.93 -16.10 16.14
C GLY A 118 -4.04 -14.77 15.37
N MET A 119 -3.12 -14.45 14.48
CA MET A 119 -3.24 -13.27 13.61
C MET A 119 -4.18 -13.54 12.44
N PHE A 120 -4.94 -12.54 12.03
CA PHE A 120 -5.76 -12.59 10.82
C PHE A 120 -4.89 -12.55 9.54
N PRO A 121 -5.44 -12.94 8.38
CA PRO A 121 -4.71 -12.87 7.11
C PRO A 121 -4.15 -11.47 6.84
N ILE A 122 -2.93 -11.39 6.32
CA ILE A 122 -2.25 -10.11 6.09
C ILE A 122 -3.00 -9.22 5.10
N ALA A 123 -3.78 -9.83 4.20
CA ALA A 123 -4.63 -9.15 3.23
C ALA A 123 -5.81 -8.39 3.88
N THR A 124 -6.19 -8.67 5.13
CA THR A 124 -7.25 -7.91 5.82
C THR A 124 -6.76 -6.59 6.42
N GLY A 125 -5.46 -6.29 6.34
CA GLY A 125 -4.89 -5.04 6.83
C GLY A 125 -5.19 -3.88 5.88
N ALA A 126 -5.35 -2.67 6.43
CA ALA A 126 -5.66 -1.46 5.66
C ALA A 126 -6.88 -1.62 4.71
N PRO A 127 -8.04 -2.09 5.21
CA PRO A 127 -9.19 -2.43 4.38
C PRO A 127 -9.88 -1.20 3.77
N VAL A 128 -9.58 0.02 4.23
CA VAL A 128 -10.13 1.25 3.64
C VAL A 128 -9.07 1.95 2.78
N GLU A 129 -7.82 1.95 3.24
CA GLU A 129 -6.74 2.70 2.63
C GLU A 129 -6.29 2.08 1.31
N LYS A 130 -6.18 0.75 1.21
CA LYS A 130 -5.76 0.07 -0.03
C LYS A 130 -6.72 0.30 -1.20
N PRO A 131 -8.03 0.03 -1.10
CA PRO A 131 -8.95 0.24 -2.22
C PRO A 131 -9.07 1.72 -2.60
N LEU A 132 -8.93 2.63 -1.63
CA LEU A 132 -9.02 4.07 -1.86
C LEU A 132 -7.69 4.73 -2.24
N ALA A 133 -6.56 4.01 -2.19
CA ALA A 133 -5.23 4.56 -2.42
C ALA A 133 -5.13 5.30 -3.76
N LYS A 134 -5.69 4.75 -4.83
CA LYS A 134 -5.70 5.37 -6.16
C LYS A 134 -6.34 6.78 -6.17
N PHE A 135 -7.36 7.01 -5.35
CA PHE A 135 -8.01 8.32 -5.22
C PHE A 135 -7.19 9.30 -4.36
N PHE A 136 -6.53 8.82 -3.30
CA PHE A 136 -5.59 9.65 -2.55
C PHE A 136 -4.41 10.11 -3.43
N PHE A 137 -3.90 9.24 -4.29
CA PHE A 137 -2.85 9.58 -5.25
C PHE A 137 -3.34 10.60 -6.29
N ALA A 138 -4.56 10.45 -6.82
CA ALA A 138 -5.15 11.44 -7.72
C ALA A 138 -5.39 12.80 -7.04
N PHE A 139 -5.81 12.79 -5.77
CA PHE A 139 -5.93 13.97 -4.93
C PHE A 139 -4.58 14.68 -4.76
N PHE A 140 -3.53 13.96 -4.36
CA PHE A 140 -2.18 14.52 -4.22
C PHE A 140 -1.60 14.99 -5.56
N ALA A 141 -1.82 14.25 -6.65
CA ALA A 141 -1.37 14.65 -7.98
C ALA A 141 -2.01 15.98 -8.40
N THR A 142 -3.31 16.14 -8.16
CA THR A 142 -4.01 17.41 -8.41
C THR A 142 -3.42 18.56 -7.60
N MET A 143 -3.10 18.33 -6.32
CA MET A 143 -2.46 19.34 -5.47
C MET A 143 -1.09 19.74 -6.04
N MET A 144 -0.27 18.78 -6.44
CA MET A 144 1.08 19.03 -6.99
C MET A 144 1.03 19.78 -8.33
N LEU A 145 0.08 19.42 -9.21
CA LEU A 145 -0.16 20.13 -10.46
C LEU A 145 -0.59 21.58 -10.21
N ALA A 146 -1.50 21.80 -9.26
CA ALA A 146 -1.92 23.15 -8.88
C ALA A 146 -0.77 23.96 -8.24
N PHE A 147 0.09 23.32 -7.44
CA PHE A 147 1.26 23.97 -6.84
C PHE A 147 2.29 24.47 -7.87
N ALA A 148 2.47 23.73 -8.97
CA ALA A 148 3.35 24.14 -10.06
C ALA A 148 2.87 25.43 -10.76
N VAL A 149 1.57 25.70 -10.76
CA VAL A 149 0.97 26.88 -11.40
C VAL A 149 1.18 28.14 -10.57
N THR A 150 1.68 29.21 -11.19
CA THR A 150 1.96 30.49 -10.55
C THR A 150 0.74 31.43 -10.48
N ARG A 151 -0.06 31.47 -11.55
CA ARG A 151 -1.23 32.36 -11.68
C ARG A 151 -2.40 31.82 -10.86
N LYS A 152 -2.93 32.63 -9.93
CA LYS A 152 -4.02 32.23 -9.01
C LYS A 152 -5.25 31.69 -9.73
N LYS A 153 -5.76 32.38 -10.76
CA LYS A 153 -6.96 31.95 -11.49
C LYS A 153 -6.76 30.57 -12.14
N LEU A 154 -5.64 30.36 -12.83
CA LEU A 154 -5.34 29.08 -13.47
C LEU A 154 -5.12 27.97 -12.43
N ARG A 155 -4.48 28.28 -11.30
CA ARG A 155 -4.30 27.33 -10.19
C ARG A 155 -5.64 26.83 -9.67
N LEU A 156 -6.60 27.73 -9.45
CA LEU A 156 -7.94 27.36 -8.99
C LEU A 156 -8.69 26.54 -10.03
N VAL A 157 -8.52 26.82 -11.33
CA VAL A 157 -9.09 26.00 -12.41
C VAL A 157 -8.50 24.60 -12.40
N VAL A 158 -7.17 24.45 -12.33
CA VAL A 158 -6.51 23.13 -12.27
C VAL A 158 -6.96 22.35 -11.04
N LEU A 159 -6.99 23.00 -9.88
CA LEU A 159 -7.40 22.38 -8.62
C LEU A 159 -8.87 21.95 -8.66
N GLY A 160 -9.76 22.82 -9.12
CA GLY A 160 -11.20 22.55 -9.23
C GLY A 160 -11.50 21.43 -10.22
N ALA A 161 -10.89 21.47 -11.41
CA ALA A 161 -11.07 20.44 -12.42
C ALA A 161 -10.52 19.08 -11.97
N GLY A 162 -9.32 19.04 -11.40
CA GLY A 162 -8.71 17.79 -10.93
C GLY A 162 -9.45 17.16 -9.74
N PHE A 163 -9.91 17.96 -8.79
CA PHE A 163 -10.73 17.46 -7.67
C PHE A 163 -12.12 17.02 -8.12
N ALA A 164 -12.77 17.74 -9.04
CA ALA A 164 -14.03 17.29 -9.62
C ALA A 164 -13.88 15.96 -10.36
N ALA A 165 -12.82 15.81 -11.16
CA ALA A 165 -12.52 14.55 -11.85
C ALA A 165 -12.23 13.41 -10.87
N THR A 166 -11.45 13.66 -9.82
CA THR A 166 -11.13 12.67 -8.78
C THR A 166 -12.37 12.25 -8.01
N ALA A 167 -13.22 13.20 -7.61
CA ALA A 167 -14.47 12.92 -6.89
C ALA A 167 -15.46 12.15 -7.76
N ALA A 168 -15.63 12.54 -9.03
CA ALA A 168 -16.48 11.82 -9.98
C ALA A 168 -15.99 10.38 -10.20
N TRP A 169 -14.68 10.20 -10.43
CA TRP A 169 -14.07 8.88 -10.57
C TRP A 169 -14.30 8.03 -9.33
N MET A 170 -14.06 8.59 -8.13
CA MET A 170 -14.26 7.89 -6.86
C MET A 170 -15.71 7.46 -6.65
N ILE A 171 -16.68 8.32 -6.92
CA ILE A 171 -18.10 7.99 -6.77
C ILE A 171 -18.52 6.90 -7.77
N VAL A 172 -18.12 7.02 -9.03
CA VAL A 172 -18.43 6.03 -10.06
C VAL A 172 -17.81 4.68 -9.73
N ASP A 173 -16.51 4.65 -9.41
CA ASP A 173 -15.79 3.42 -9.10
C ASP A 173 -16.37 2.70 -7.86
N GLN A 174 -16.64 3.44 -6.78
CA GLN A 174 -17.05 2.83 -5.52
C GLN A 174 -18.53 2.40 -5.52
N TYR A 175 -19.43 3.22 -6.09
CA TYR A 175 -20.87 3.02 -5.98
C TYR A 175 -21.52 2.54 -7.28
N VAL A 176 -21.14 3.11 -8.43
CA VAL A 176 -21.77 2.75 -9.71
C VAL A 176 -21.23 1.41 -10.23
N LEU A 177 -19.92 1.18 -10.11
CA LEU A 177 -19.28 -0.09 -10.47
C LEU A 177 -19.33 -1.13 -9.33
N GLY A 178 -19.82 -0.75 -8.15
CA GLY A 178 -20.00 -1.66 -7.02
C GLY A 178 -18.71 -2.16 -6.36
N HIS A 179 -17.55 -1.54 -6.64
CA HIS A 179 -16.27 -2.01 -6.10
C HIS A 179 -16.19 -1.94 -4.57
N LEU A 180 -16.89 -1.00 -3.92
CA LEU A 180 -16.94 -0.98 -2.45
C LEU A 180 -17.62 -2.24 -1.90
N ALA A 181 -18.78 -2.60 -2.47
CA ALA A 181 -19.53 -3.78 -2.03
C ALA A 181 -18.73 -5.07 -2.27
N ALA A 182 -18.14 -5.22 -3.46
CA ALA A 182 -17.29 -6.36 -3.80
C ALA A 182 -16.07 -6.48 -2.87
N HIS A 183 -15.43 -5.35 -2.54
CA HIS A 183 -14.30 -5.31 -1.62
C HIS A 183 -14.69 -5.71 -0.19
N VAL A 184 -15.85 -5.26 0.31
CA VAL A 184 -16.34 -5.64 1.63
C VAL A 184 -16.66 -7.12 1.70
N GLU A 185 -17.27 -7.68 0.66
CA GLU A 185 -17.52 -9.12 0.54
C GLU A 185 -16.21 -9.92 0.58
N GLU A 186 -15.22 -9.50 -0.20
CA GLU A 186 -13.89 -10.10 -0.20
C GLU A 186 -13.21 -10.02 1.17
N TYR A 187 -13.27 -8.85 1.82
CA TYR A 187 -12.72 -8.64 3.15
C TYR A 187 -13.35 -9.57 4.19
N VAL A 188 -14.68 -9.72 4.17
CA VAL A 188 -15.41 -10.63 5.06
C VAL A 188 -15.04 -12.08 4.79
N ARG A 189 -14.93 -12.47 3.51
CA ARG A 189 -14.51 -13.81 3.10
C ARG A 189 -13.11 -14.12 3.61
N GLU A 190 -12.16 -13.24 3.34
CA GLU A 190 -10.76 -13.38 3.72
C GLU A 190 -10.59 -13.44 5.24
N ALA A 191 -11.26 -12.54 5.99
CA ALA A 191 -11.23 -12.55 7.45
C ALA A 191 -11.79 -13.86 8.05
N GLY A 192 -12.74 -14.49 7.36
CA GLY A 192 -13.37 -15.75 7.74
C GLY A 192 -12.63 -17.02 7.30
N THR A 193 -11.54 -16.90 6.54
CA THR A 193 -10.81 -18.06 5.98
C THR A 193 -10.36 -19.04 7.07
N PHE A 194 -9.80 -18.52 8.16
CA PHE A 194 -9.26 -19.35 9.25
C PHE A 194 -10.07 -19.29 10.55
N PHE A 195 -10.73 -18.17 10.84
CA PHE A 195 -11.50 -17.97 12.08
C PHE A 195 -12.97 -17.73 11.73
N LYS A 196 -13.83 -18.73 11.91
CA LYS A 196 -15.25 -18.63 11.57
C LYS A 196 -16.06 -18.00 12.70
N GLU A 197 -16.02 -16.68 12.80
CA GLU A 197 -16.83 -15.87 13.72
C GLU A 197 -17.80 -14.96 12.94
N PRO A 198 -18.91 -15.50 12.39
CA PRO A 198 -19.72 -14.82 11.38
C PRO A 198 -20.31 -13.48 11.86
N GLU A 199 -20.76 -13.39 13.11
CA GLU A 199 -21.32 -12.15 13.67
C GLU A 199 -20.26 -11.04 13.81
N ARG A 200 -19.08 -11.40 14.33
CA ARG A 200 -17.97 -10.45 14.52
C ARG A 200 -17.42 -9.99 13.18
N ILE A 201 -17.23 -10.90 12.23
CA ILE A 201 -16.70 -10.59 10.90
C ILE A 201 -17.72 -9.74 10.13
N LYS A 202 -19.02 -10.04 10.25
CA LYS A 202 -20.06 -9.17 9.68
C LYS A 202 -19.96 -7.76 10.25
N ALA A 203 -19.83 -7.60 11.57
CA ALA A 203 -19.65 -6.29 12.18
C ALA A 203 -18.39 -5.56 11.67
N TRP A 204 -17.31 -6.28 11.38
CA TRP A 204 -16.12 -5.70 10.75
C TRP A 204 -16.38 -5.25 9.31
N GLY A 205 -17.08 -6.05 8.51
CA GLY A 205 -17.51 -5.65 7.17
C GLY A 205 -18.43 -4.42 7.18
N ASP A 206 -19.37 -4.37 8.11
CA ASP A 206 -20.25 -3.20 8.33
C ASP A 206 -19.42 -1.96 8.71
N ASN A 207 -18.40 -2.12 9.56
CA ASN A 207 -17.47 -1.05 9.91
C ASN A 207 -16.61 -0.59 8.72
N VAL A 208 -16.05 -1.51 7.93
CA VAL A 208 -15.29 -1.16 6.71
C VAL A 208 -16.18 -0.37 5.75
N THR A 209 -17.43 -0.79 5.59
CA THR A 209 -18.43 -0.08 4.79
C THR A 209 -18.63 1.34 5.32
N LEU A 210 -18.98 1.48 6.60
CA LEU A 210 -19.23 2.78 7.22
C LEU A 210 -18.02 3.72 7.12
N VAL A 211 -16.83 3.24 7.50
CA VAL A 211 -15.59 4.03 7.47
C VAL A 211 -15.25 4.44 6.03
N SER A 212 -15.46 3.56 5.04
CA SER A 212 -15.25 3.92 3.64
C SER A 212 -16.16 5.07 3.19
N HIS A 213 -17.44 5.05 3.57
CA HIS A 213 -18.36 6.16 3.29
C HIS A 213 -17.89 7.47 3.95
N VAL A 214 -17.48 7.40 5.22
CA VAL A 214 -16.96 8.56 5.96
C VAL A 214 -15.70 9.11 5.31
N VAL A 215 -14.77 8.26 4.88
CA VAL A 215 -13.54 8.66 4.21
C VAL A 215 -13.82 9.27 2.84
N ILE A 216 -14.72 8.69 2.05
CA ILE A 216 -15.13 9.22 0.74
C ILE A 216 -15.77 10.61 0.89
N ALA A 217 -16.75 10.74 1.79
CA ALA A 217 -17.41 12.02 2.05
C ALA A 217 -16.43 13.06 2.63
N GLY A 218 -15.59 12.64 3.58
CA GLY A 218 -14.55 13.45 4.18
C GLY A 218 -13.55 13.96 3.14
N LEU A 219 -13.13 13.12 2.20
CA LEU A 219 -12.20 13.53 1.13
C LEU A 219 -12.83 14.60 0.23
N ILE A 220 -14.12 14.49 -0.11
CA ILE A 220 -14.84 15.52 -0.89
C ILE A 220 -14.92 16.85 -0.12
N VAL A 221 -15.21 16.80 1.18
CA VAL A 221 -15.22 17.99 2.04
C VAL A 221 -13.83 18.63 2.08
N VAL A 222 -12.78 17.82 2.26
CA VAL A 222 -11.38 18.29 2.26
C VAL A 222 -11.02 18.93 0.92
N MET A 223 -11.43 18.38 -0.22
CA MET A 223 -11.23 19.01 -1.53
C MET A 223 -11.82 20.44 -1.57
N GLY A 224 -13.05 20.61 -1.08
CA GLY A 224 -13.71 21.91 -0.99
C GLY A 224 -12.97 22.89 -0.05
N VAL A 225 -12.53 22.42 1.12
CA VAL A 225 -11.71 23.20 2.07
C VAL A 225 -10.39 23.63 1.44
N VAL A 226 -9.72 22.75 0.70
CA VAL A 226 -8.45 23.06 0.03
C VAL A 226 -8.66 24.11 -1.05
N ILE A 227 -9.71 24.00 -1.87
CA ILE A 227 -10.06 25.03 -2.87
C ILE A 227 -10.34 26.38 -2.18
N ALA A 228 -11.17 26.40 -1.14
CA ALA A 228 -11.52 27.62 -0.40
C ALA A 228 -10.28 28.25 0.26
N GLY A 229 -9.41 27.43 0.85
CA GLY A 229 -8.15 27.85 1.46
C GLY A 229 -7.22 28.51 0.45
N VAL A 230 -6.98 27.87 -0.70
CA VAL A 230 -6.16 28.43 -1.79
C VAL A 230 -6.78 29.71 -2.37
N ALA A 231 -8.11 29.80 -2.42
CA ALA A 231 -8.80 30.99 -2.94
C ALA A 231 -8.69 32.19 -1.99
N LYS A 232 -8.79 31.97 -0.66
CA LYS A 232 -8.88 33.03 0.35
C LYS A 232 -7.55 33.39 1.00
N ILE A 233 -6.63 32.44 1.16
CA ILE A 233 -5.43 32.61 1.97
C ILE A 233 -4.18 32.39 1.11
N ARG A 234 -3.40 33.46 0.89
CA ARG A 234 -2.21 33.43 0.01
C ARG A 234 -1.20 32.35 0.38
N GLY A 235 -0.93 32.15 1.66
CA GLY A 235 0.01 31.13 2.15
C GLY A 235 -0.48 29.69 2.04
N PHE A 236 -1.79 29.48 1.90
CA PHE A 236 -2.40 28.14 1.88
C PHE A 236 -1.95 27.32 0.66
N GLN A 237 -1.51 27.97 -0.41
CA GLN A 237 -0.93 27.28 -1.57
C GLN A 237 0.30 26.43 -1.22
N LEU A 238 1.00 26.72 -0.12
CA LEU A 238 2.13 25.89 0.32
C LEU A 238 1.69 24.51 0.83
N LEU A 239 0.44 24.37 1.28
CA LEU A 239 -0.14 23.07 1.66
C LEU A 239 -0.29 22.13 0.46
N LEU A 240 -0.42 22.69 -0.75
CA LEU A 240 -0.48 21.91 -1.99
C LEU A 240 0.80 21.11 -2.26
N ALA A 241 1.94 21.54 -1.71
CA ALA A 241 3.19 20.78 -1.71
C ALA A 241 3.41 20.04 -0.40
N LEU A 242 3.13 20.67 0.75
CA LEU A 242 3.45 20.09 2.07
C LEU A 242 2.71 18.77 2.32
N VAL A 243 1.40 18.72 2.04
CA VAL A 243 0.59 17.53 2.33
C VAL A 243 1.05 16.33 1.51
N PRO A 244 1.19 16.41 0.17
CA PRO A 244 1.79 15.32 -0.60
C PRO A 244 3.22 14.98 -0.16
N ALA A 245 4.04 15.97 0.20
CA ALA A 245 5.41 15.72 0.64
C ALA A 245 5.50 14.77 1.83
N LEU A 246 4.50 14.77 2.72
CA LEU A 246 4.46 13.93 3.91
C LEU A 246 3.98 12.48 3.66
N LEU A 247 3.74 12.09 2.41
CA LEU A 247 3.38 10.72 2.03
C LEU A 247 4.28 9.60 2.63
N PRO A 248 5.63 9.69 2.69
CA PRO A 248 6.44 8.69 3.39
C PRO A 248 6.11 8.56 4.87
N VAL A 249 5.75 9.68 5.54
CA VAL A 249 5.37 9.67 6.96
C VAL A 249 4.00 9.02 7.13
N TYR A 250 3.03 9.36 6.27
CA TYR A 250 1.70 8.73 6.29
C TYR A 250 1.80 7.22 6.10
N PHE A 251 2.62 6.77 5.15
CA PHE A 251 2.86 5.36 4.92
C PHE A 251 3.38 4.64 6.18
N VAL A 252 4.45 5.15 6.81
CA VAL A 252 5.03 4.49 8.00
C VAL A 252 4.05 4.46 9.17
N ILE A 253 3.29 5.54 9.39
CA ILE A 253 2.28 5.58 10.45
C ILE A 253 1.20 4.52 10.19
N THR A 254 0.62 4.49 9.00
CA THR A 254 -0.43 3.52 8.65
C THR A 254 0.09 2.09 8.71
N TYR A 255 1.27 1.83 8.15
CA TYR A 255 1.94 0.54 8.20
C TYR A 255 2.15 0.06 9.64
N ALA A 256 2.76 0.89 10.50
CA ALA A 256 3.00 0.56 11.90
C ALA A 256 1.69 0.37 12.68
N ALA A 257 0.67 1.19 12.45
CA ALA A 257 -0.63 1.07 13.11
C ALA A 257 -1.32 -0.27 12.80
N TRP A 258 -1.28 -0.72 11.54
CA TRP A 258 -1.84 -2.01 11.14
C TRP A 258 -1.04 -3.19 11.68
N LEU A 259 0.30 -3.11 11.70
CA LEU A 259 1.12 -4.13 12.36
C LEU A 259 0.80 -4.23 13.85
N TRP A 260 0.68 -3.08 14.53
CA TRP A 260 0.28 -3.04 15.94
C TRP A 260 -1.08 -3.69 16.14
N PHE A 261 -2.07 -3.33 15.31
CA PHE A 261 -3.41 -3.90 15.37
C PHE A 261 -3.37 -5.42 15.27
N PHE A 262 -2.66 -5.98 14.29
CA PHE A 262 -2.55 -7.43 14.13
C PHE A 262 -1.88 -8.11 15.32
N GLY A 263 -0.82 -7.53 15.88
CA GLY A 263 -0.11 -8.13 17.00
C GLY A 263 -0.80 -7.98 18.36
N HIS A 264 -1.81 -7.10 18.48
CA HIS A 264 -2.56 -6.86 19.72
C HIS A 264 -4.02 -7.34 19.68
N ASN A 265 -4.53 -7.73 18.51
CA ASN A 265 -5.88 -8.28 18.34
C ASN A 265 -5.84 -9.75 17.92
N LEU A 266 -5.00 -10.52 18.63
CA LEU A 266 -4.81 -11.95 18.39
C LEU A 266 -6.06 -12.75 18.77
N HIS A 267 -6.41 -13.70 17.91
CA HIS A 267 -7.50 -14.64 18.12
C HIS A 267 -7.10 -15.72 19.16
N PRO A 268 -7.96 -16.05 20.14
CA PRO A 268 -7.65 -17.00 21.20
C PRO A 268 -7.46 -18.46 20.73
N TRP A 269 -7.93 -18.80 19.53
CA TRP A 269 -7.82 -20.13 18.92
C TRP A 269 -6.59 -20.32 18.03
N GLY A 270 -5.60 -19.42 18.09
CA GLY A 270 -4.29 -19.72 17.51
C GLY A 270 -3.70 -20.99 18.14
N ALA A 271 -3.16 -21.89 17.33
CA ALA A 271 -2.55 -23.14 17.79
C ALA A 271 -1.35 -22.90 18.74
N PHE A 272 -0.67 -21.75 18.60
CA PHE A 272 0.35 -21.29 19.52
C PHE A 272 -0.09 -19.99 20.21
N THR A 273 -0.25 -20.04 21.52
CA THR A 273 -0.53 -18.82 22.31
C THR A 273 0.74 -17.98 22.41
N VAL A 274 0.75 -16.83 21.75
CA VAL A 274 1.78 -15.80 21.91
C VAL A 274 1.22 -14.62 22.68
N LYS A 275 2.06 -13.94 23.46
CA LYS A 275 1.67 -12.67 24.09
C LYS A 275 1.47 -11.61 23.02
N PRO A 276 0.56 -10.63 23.24
CA PRO A 276 0.47 -9.46 22.38
C PRO A 276 1.85 -8.85 22.15
N PHE A 277 2.16 -8.53 20.89
CA PHE A 277 3.47 -8.05 20.48
C PHE A 277 3.34 -7.05 19.34
N MET A 278 4.43 -6.33 19.07
CA MET A 278 4.53 -5.47 17.90
C MET A 278 5.31 -6.22 16.82
N PRO A 279 4.71 -6.59 15.68
CA PRO A 279 5.47 -7.07 14.53
C PRO A 279 6.52 -6.04 14.13
N THR A 280 7.69 -6.51 13.69
CA THR A 280 8.84 -5.64 13.40
C THR A 280 8.52 -4.65 12.28
N VAL A 281 8.45 -3.36 12.65
CA VAL A 281 8.24 -2.27 11.69
C VAL A 281 9.49 -2.05 10.84
N PHE A 282 10.66 -2.05 11.46
CA PHE A 282 11.94 -1.83 10.79
C PHE A 282 13.05 -2.62 11.48
N GLY A 283 13.94 -3.22 10.68
CA GLY A 283 15.10 -3.96 11.16
C GLY A 283 14.81 -5.46 11.34
N GLU A 284 15.51 -6.04 12.30
CA GLU A 284 15.43 -7.45 12.65
C GLU A 284 14.64 -7.63 13.94
N GLY A 285 13.83 -8.68 14.01
CA GLY A 285 13.09 -9.07 15.19
C GLY A 285 12.92 -10.56 15.29
N LYS A 286 12.31 -11.00 16.39
CA LYS A 286 12.06 -12.42 16.64
C LYS A 286 10.73 -12.61 17.33
N VAL A 287 9.94 -13.55 16.80
CA VAL A 287 8.66 -13.97 17.36
C VAL A 287 8.66 -15.48 17.41
N ALA A 288 8.66 -16.05 18.61
CA ALA A 288 8.86 -17.48 18.83
C ALA A 288 10.12 -18.01 18.09
N GLN A 289 9.95 -18.96 17.16
CA GLN A 289 11.04 -19.54 16.37
C GLN A 289 11.30 -18.81 15.05
N PHE A 290 10.52 -17.77 14.74
CA PHE A 290 10.66 -16.98 13.53
C PHE A 290 11.54 -15.76 13.75
N SER A 291 12.56 -15.59 12.91
CA SER A 291 13.26 -14.32 12.75
C SER A 291 12.57 -13.51 11.66
N THR A 292 12.26 -12.26 11.97
CA THR A 292 11.53 -11.33 11.10
C THR A 292 12.48 -10.25 10.59
N TYR A 293 12.46 -9.99 9.29
CA TYR A 293 13.23 -8.92 8.65
C TYR A 293 12.27 -7.96 7.96
N SER A 294 12.39 -6.66 8.20
CA SER A 294 11.44 -5.65 7.72
C SER A 294 12.18 -4.39 7.30
N TYR A 295 12.16 -4.06 6.00
CA TYR A 295 12.94 -2.95 5.46
C TYR A 295 12.24 -2.22 4.32
N PRO A 296 12.54 -0.91 4.14
CA PRO A 296 12.09 -0.15 2.99
C PRO A 296 12.63 -0.75 1.69
N TYR A 297 11.89 -0.52 0.61
CA TYR A 297 12.24 -0.95 -0.73
C TYR A 297 12.14 0.21 -1.74
N TRP A 298 12.18 -0.08 -3.03
CA TRP A 298 12.24 0.93 -4.10
C TRP A 298 11.08 1.94 -4.06
N GLY A 299 9.86 1.50 -3.75
CA GLY A 299 8.71 2.39 -3.60
C GLY A 299 8.92 3.41 -2.48
N TYR A 300 9.49 3.01 -1.33
CA TYR A 300 9.78 3.95 -0.24
C TYR A 300 10.91 4.93 -0.59
N ALA A 301 11.94 4.47 -1.33
CA ALA A 301 12.98 5.36 -1.85
C ALA A 301 12.41 6.44 -2.78
N LEU A 302 11.43 6.11 -3.61
CA LEU A 302 10.69 7.06 -4.44
C LEU A 302 9.87 8.06 -3.60
N LEU A 303 9.29 7.63 -2.47
CA LEU A 303 8.61 8.54 -1.54
C LEU A 303 9.59 9.54 -0.88
N LEU A 304 10.83 9.10 -0.58
CA LEU A 304 11.87 10.00 -0.07
C LEU A 304 12.34 11.00 -1.13
N LEU A 305 12.45 10.57 -2.39
CA LEU A 305 12.74 11.46 -3.53
C LEU A 305 11.63 12.51 -3.70
N LEU A 306 10.36 12.07 -3.64
CA LEU A 306 9.20 12.95 -3.65
C LEU A 306 9.27 13.99 -2.53
N PHE A 307 9.52 13.56 -1.29
CA PHE A 307 9.63 14.46 -0.14
C PHE A 307 10.72 15.50 -0.34
N ALA A 308 11.93 15.07 -0.72
CA ALA A 308 13.05 15.99 -0.96
C ALA A 308 12.73 17.01 -2.05
N ALA A 309 12.19 16.57 -3.19
CA ALA A 309 11.84 17.44 -4.30
C ALA A 309 10.76 18.46 -3.93
N LEU A 310 9.67 18.04 -3.26
CA LEU A 310 8.60 18.94 -2.85
C LEU A 310 9.03 19.90 -1.74
N MET A 311 9.86 19.47 -0.80
CA MET A 311 10.36 20.36 0.26
C MET A 311 11.25 21.46 -0.32
N LEU A 312 12.13 21.14 -1.28
CA LEU A 312 12.90 22.16 -1.99
C LEU A 312 12.00 23.11 -2.77
N ALA A 313 11.02 22.59 -3.51
CA ALA A 313 10.07 23.40 -4.27
C ALA A 313 9.23 24.32 -3.36
N LEU A 314 8.81 23.81 -2.20
CA LEU A 314 8.08 24.54 -1.17
C LEU A 314 8.90 25.69 -0.60
N LEU A 315 10.17 25.47 -0.27
CA LEU A 315 11.07 26.51 0.25
C LEU A 315 11.27 27.64 -0.78
N ILE A 316 11.45 27.28 -2.06
CA ILE A 316 11.55 28.26 -3.15
C ILE A 316 10.24 29.06 -3.26
N ARG A 317 9.09 28.39 -3.34
CA ARG A 317 7.78 29.07 -3.43
C ARG A 317 7.53 29.97 -2.22
N ARG A 318 7.87 29.52 -1.01
CA ARG A 318 7.76 30.31 0.23
C ARG A 318 8.58 31.59 0.15
N LYS A 319 9.80 31.54 -0.36
CA LYS A 319 10.64 32.72 -0.59
C LYS A 319 9.98 33.68 -1.58
N GLN A 320 9.52 33.17 -2.72
CA GLN A 320 8.87 34.01 -3.73
C GLN A 320 7.58 34.68 -3.23
N LEU A 321 6.80 34.02 -2.37
CA LEU A 321 5.61 34.62 -1.77
C LEU A 321 5.95 35.75 -0.80
N ARG A 322 7.03 35.62 -0.02
CA ARG A 322 7.53 36.70 0.85
C ARG A 322 8.02 37.91 0.05
N GLU A 323 8.60 37.67 -1.11
CA GLU A 323 9.13 38.71 -2.02
C GLU A 323 8.03 39.30 -2.94
N GLY A 324 6.78 38.85 -2.85
CA GLY A 324 5.69 39.34 -3.70
C GLY A 324 5.77 38.91 -5.16
N ALA A 325 6.65 37.96 -5.49
CA ALA A 325 7.04 37.58 -6.85
C ALA A 325 6.06 36.64 -7.58
N VAL A 326 5.00 36.18 -6.90
CA VAL A 326 4.01 35.24 -7.46
C VAL A 326 2.61 35.60 -6.95
N GLU A 327 1.68 35.75 -7.90
CA GLU A 327 0.21 35.64 -7.77
C GLU A 327 -0.48 35.64 -9.15
#